data_AF-A0A242M8E6-F1
#
_entry.id   AF-A0A242M8E6-F1
#
_cell.length_a   1.000
_cell.length_b   1.000
_cell.length_c   1.000
_cell.angle_alpha   90.00
_cell.angle_beta   90.00
_cell.angle_gamma   90.00
#
_symmetry.space_group_name_H-M   'P 1'
#
loop_
_entity.id
_entity.type
_entity.pdbx_description
1 polymer ?
#
loop_
_entity_poly.entity_id
_entity_poly.type
_entity_poly.pdbx_seq_one_letter_code
_entity_poly.pdbx_strand_id
1 'polypeptide(L)'
;MHGAFADSSSWNGVVSRLLAKGYPVVAVANPLRGVQSDARSVAEALDSIHGPIILVGHSYGGNVITNAATGNANVKALVYVAGLAPDSGESAATLSGKFPGSTLGPTLAPPVLLAEGGKDLYIKQPDFHAQFAADTCLPHRRR
;
A
#
# COMPACT_ATOMS: atom_id res chain seq x y z
N MET A 1 1.44 6.08 1.62
CA MET A 1 1.10 5.11 0.55
C MET A 1 0.32 3.96 1.13
N HIS A 2 -0.85 3.68 0.56
CA HIS A 2 -1.67 2.53 0.93
C HIS A 2 -1.09 1.22 0.41
N GLY A 3 -1.54 0.11 0.99
CA GLY A 3 -1.25 -1.24 0.50
C GLY A 3 -2.30 -1.74 -0.48
N ALA A 4 -2.22 -3.03 -0.82
CA ALA A 4 -3.26 -3.71 -1.60
C ALA A 4 -4.59 -3.74 -0.84
N PHE A 5 -5.70 -3.86 -1.57
CA PHE A 5 -7.07 -3.89 -1.03
C PHE A 5 -7.52 -2.65 -0.24
N ALA A 6 -6.75 -1.55 -0.32
CA ALA A 6 -7.06 -0.25 0.26
C ALA A 6 -6.81 0.86 -0.75
N ASP A 7 -7.25 2.07 -0.41
CA ASP A 7 -6.92 3.32 -1.10
C ASP A 7 -6.31 4.33 -0.11
N SER A 8 -6.03 5.55 -0.58
CA SER A 8 -5.45 6.63 0.24
C SER A 8 -6.23 6.97 1.51
N SER A 9 -7.55 6.74 1.54
CA SER A 9 -8.41 7.05 2.70
C SER A 9 -8.07 6.22 3.93
N SER A 10 -7.40 5.07 3.75
CA SER A 10 -6.82 4.27 4.85
C SER A 10 -5.88 5.07 5.75
N TRP A 11 -5.33 6.19 5.27
CA TRP A 11 -4.47 7.08 6.04
C TRP A 11 -5.19 8.26 6.69
N ASN A 12 -6.49 8.45 6.47
CA ASN A 12 -7.22 9.65 6.90
C ASN A 12 -6.99 10.00 8.37
N GLY A 13 -7.07 9.01 9.27
CA GLY A 13 -6.84 9.23 10.69
C GLY A 13 -5.41 9.70 11.03
N VAL A 14 -4.40 9.22 10.30
CA VAL A 14 -3.00 9.64 10.45
C VAL A 14 -2.80 11.03 9.86
N VAL A 15 -3.34 11.27 8.66
CA VAL A 15 -3.31 12.57 7.97
C VAL A 15 -3.89 13.66 8.88
N SER A 16 -5.08 13.45 9.46
CA SER A 16 -5.71 14.42 10.36
C SER A 16 -4.83 14.75 11.56
N ARG A 17 -4.19 13.75 12.18
CA ARG A 17 -3.32 13.95 13.36
C ARG A 17 -2.03 14.70 13.03
N LEU A 18 -1.44 14.45 11.86
CA LEU A 18 -0.22 15.12 11.43
C LEU A 18 -0.49 16.56 10.99
N LEU A 19 -1.58 16.80 10.26
CA LEU A 19 -2.02 18.16 9.91
C LEU A 19 -2.31 18.99 11.16
N ALA A 20 -2.97 18.40 12.19
CA ALA A 20 -3.21 19.07 13.46
C ALA A 20 -1.92 19.45 14.22
N LYS A 21 -0.80 18.80 13.91
CA LYS A 21 0.54 19.13 14.44
C LYS A 21 1.34 20.08 13.53
N GLY A 22 0.73 20.57 12.44
CA GLY A 22 1.35 21.53 11.51
C GLY A 22 2.26 20.90 10.45
N TYR A 23 2.25 19.57 10.29
CA TYR A 23 3.00 18.92 9.22
C TYR A 23 2.20 18.93 7.92
N PRO A 24 2.77 19.33 6.77
CA PRO A 24 2.15 19.10 5.47
C PRO A 24 2.13 17.60 5.17
N VAL A 25 1.00 17.10 4.66
CA VAL A 25 0.81 15.68 4.36
C VAL A 25 0.10 15.51 3.03
N VAL A 26 0.58 14.57 2.21
CA VAL A 26 -0.05 14.16 0.97
C VAL A 26 -0.29 12.65 1.01
N ALA A 27 -1.54 12.22 0.78
CA ALA A 27 -1.91 10.82 0.66
C ALA A 27 -2.10 10.44 -0.82
N VAL A 28 -0.98 10.19 -1.52
CA VAL A 28 -1.00 9.80 -2.94
C VAL A 28 -1.62 8.41 -3.10
N ALA A 29 -2.54 8.27 -4.05
CA ALA A 29 -3.15 7.00 -4.43
C ALA A 29 -2.28 6.33 -5.51
N ASN A 30 -1.94 5.06 -5.32
CA ASN A 30 -1.33 4.26 -6.38
C ASN A 30 -2.40 3.38 -7.04
N PRO A 31 -2.30 3.11 -8.34
CA PRO A 31 -3.36 2.45 -9.09
C PRO A 31 -3.40 0.92 -8.89
N LEU A 32 -2.47 0.35 -8.11
CA LEU A 32 -2.35 -1.09 -7.88
C LEU A 32 -2.23 -1.87 -9.20
N ARG A 33 -1.35 -1.40 -10.09
CA ARG A 33 -1.13 -2.01 -11.42
C ARG A 33 0.22 -2.72 -11.52
N GLY A 34 1.09 -2.51 -10.55
CA GLY A 34 2.37 -3.19 -10.45
C GLY A 34 3.41 -2.30 -9.78
N VAL A 35 4.37 -2.91 -9.07
CA VAL A 35 5.32 -2.15 -8.24
C VAL A 35 6.05 -1.08 -9.05
N GLN A 36 6.49 -1.40 -10.26
CA GLN A 36 7.24 -0.49 -11.12
C GLN A 36 6.38 0.67 -11.63
N SER A 37 5.17 0.39 -12.14
CA SER A 37 4.26 1.43 -12.62
C SER A 37 3.78 2.33 -11.48
N ASP A 38 3.47 1.73 -10.34
CA ASP A 38 2.96 2.44 -9.17
C ASP A 38 4.06 3.30 -8.55
N ALA A 39 5.29 2.78 -8.45
CA ALA A 39 6.44 3.54 -7.97
C ALA A 39 6.77 4.74 -8.87
N ARG A 40 6.64 4.58 -10.20
CA ARG A 40 6.82 5.69 -11.15
C ARG A 40 5.77 6.79 -10.93
N SER A 41 4.49 6.44 -10.84
CA SER A 41 3.43 7.43 -10.56
C SER A 41 3.62 8.12 -9.21
N VAL A 42 4.12 7.39 -8.21
CA VAL A 42 4.50 8.00 -6.92
C VAL A 42 5.70 8.93 -7.08
N ALA A 43 6.75 8.53 -7.79
CA ALA A 43 7.94 9.37 -8.01
C ALA A 43 7.57 10.69 -8.71
N GLU A 44 6.72 10.65 -9.73
CA GLU A 44 6.18 11.83 -10.41
C GLU A 44 5.45 12.78 -9.42
N ALA A 45 4.71 12.23 -8.45
CA ALA A 45 4.09 13.03 -7.40
C ALA A 45 5.14 13.64 -6.44
N LEU A 46 6.22 12.92 -6.12
CA LEU A 46 7.29 13.42 -5.25
C LEU A 46 8.07 14.57 -5.87
N ASP A 47 8.22 14.59 -7.19
CA ASP A 47 8.90 15.68 -7.91
C ASP A 47 8.16 17.01 -7.79
N SER A 48 6.85 16.97 -7.49
CA SER A 48 6.04 18.17 -7.21
C SER A 48 6.18 18.70 -5.77
N ILE A 49 6.82 17.95 -4.87
CA ILE A 49 6.95 18.32 -3.45
C ILE A 49 8.30 18.99 -3.22
N HIS A 50 8.26 20.23 -2.74
CA HIS A 50 9.46 20.98 -2.38
C HIS A 50 9.89 20.70 -0.94
N GLY A 51 11.19 20.41 -0.76
CA GLY A 51 11.81 20.23 0.56
C GLY A 51 11.90 18.77 1.01
N PRO A 52 12.30 18.52 2.27
CA PRO A 52 12.51 17.17 2.80
C PRO A 52 11.23 16.33 2.85
N ILE A 53 11.30 15.08 2.39
CA ILE A 53 10.17 14.15 2.32
C ILE A 53 10.42 12.95 3.23
N ILE A 54 9.39 12.56 4.00
CA ILE A 54 9.32 11.25 4.66
C ILE A 54 8.27 10.42 3.93
N LEU A 55 8.67 9.28 3.37
CA LEU A 55 7.76 8.37 2.69
C LEU A 55 7.30 7.27 3.65
N VAL A 56 5.99 7.11 3.77
CA VAL A 56 5.38 6.09 4.61
C VAL A 56 4.59 5.12 3.75
N GLY A 57 4.83 3.81 3.91
CA GLY A 57 4.23 2.75 3.10
C GLY A 57 3.70 1.61 3.96
N HIS A 58 2.43 1.23 3.75
CA HIS A 58 1.83 0.07 4.40
C HIS A 58 1.81 -1.15 3.48
N SER A 59 2.17 -2.33 3.99
CA SER A 59 2.14 -3.60 3.24
C SER A 59 2.78 -3.48 1.85
N TYR A 60 2.04 -3.74 0.76
CA TYR A 60 2.43 -3.53 -0.64
C TYR A 60 3.08 -2.15 -0.88
N GLY A 61 2.54 -1.10 -0.25
CA GLY A 61 3.04 0.26 -0.34
C GLY A 61 4.48 0.41 0.12
N GLY A 62 5.00 -0.52 0.94
CA GLY A 62 6.42 -0.63 1.27
C GLY A 62 7.31 -0.80 0.03
N ASN A 63 6.98 -1.75 -0.86
CA ASN A 63 7.73 -1.93 -2.12
C ASN A 63 7.66 -0.68 -2.98
N VAL A 64 6.48 -0.07 -3.06
CA VAL A 64 6.25 1.13 -3.89
C VAL A 64 7.12 2.28 -3.41
N ILE A 65 7.15 2.58 -2.10
CA ILE A 65 7.97 3.68 -1.59
C ILE A 65 9.48 3.40 -1.72
N THR A 66 9.91 2.15 -1.56
CA THR A 66 11.32 1.77 -1.76
C THR A 66 11.76 2.10 -3.18
N ASN A 67 10.97 1.71 -4.18
CA ASN A 67 11.32 1.95 -5.58
C ASN A 67 11.19 3.43 -5.93
N ALA A 68 10.11 4.10 -5.50
CA ALA A 68 9.86 5.51 -5.81
C ALA A 68 10.88 6.48 -5.22
N ALA A 69 11.52 6.11 -4.10
CA ALA A 69 12.56 6.91 -3.47
C ALA A 69 13.91 6.85 -4.19
N THR A 70 14.11 5.86 -5.06
CA THR A 70 15.41 5.62 -5.69
C THR A 70 15.84 6.84 -6.51
N GLY A 71 17.00 7.42 -6.17
CA GLY A 71 17.54 8.60 -6.84
C GLY A 71 16.92 9.94 -6.42
N ASN A 72 15.90 9.96 -5.55
CA ASN A 72 15.29 11.19 -5.09
C ASN A 72 15.97 11.73 -3.82
N ALA A 73 16.81 12.75 -3.98
CA ALA A 73 17.57 13.35 -2.88
C ALA A 73 16.71 14.09 -1.83
N ASN A 74 15.45 14.41 -2.13
CA ASN A 74 14.54 15.04 -1.18
C ASN A 74 13.98 14.03 -0.16
N VAL A 75 13.95 12.74 -0.48
CA VAL A 75 13.50 11.69 0.45
C VAL A 75 14.58 11.47 1.52
N LYS A 76 14.21 11.71 2.79
CA LYS A 76 15.13 11.62 3.94
C LYS A 76 14.93 10.36 4.77
N ALA A 77 13.76 9.75 4.69
CA ALA A 77 13.45 8.52 5.41
C ALA A 77 12.33 7.73 4.73
N LEU A 78 12.41 6.41 4.88
CA LEU A 78 11.35 5.47 4.55
C LEU A 78 10.79 4.88 5.85
N VAL A 79 9.47 4.84 5.97
CA VAL A 79 8.75 4.26 7.11
C VAL A 79 7.86 3.13 6.61
N TYR A 80 8.12 1.93 7.10
CA TYR A 80 7.38 0.72 6.73
C TYR A 80 6.39 0.38 7.86
N VAL A 81 5.10 0.41 7.55
CA VAL A 81 4.03 0.04 8.50
C VAL A 81 3.49 -1.32 8.07
N ALA A 82 3.82 -2.39 8.81
CA ALA A 82 3.53 -3.76 8.36
C ALA A 82 3.91 -3.98 6.88
N GLY A 83 5.00 -3.32 6.46
CA GLY A 83 5.36 -3.11 5.06
C GLY A 83 6.35 -4.14 4.56
N LEU A 84 6.29 -4.41 3.27
CA LEU A 84 7.32 -5.16 2.59
C LEU A 84 8.53 -4.24 2.33
N ALA A 85 9.68 -4.59 2.88
CA ALA A 85 10.95 -3.89 2.68
C ALA A 85 11.85 -4.80 1.81
N PRO A 86 11.72 -4.75 0.47
CA PRO A 86 12.44 -5.66 -0.41
C PRO A 86 13.94 -5.33 -0.46
N ASP A 87 14.77 -6.37 -0.50
CA ASP A 87 16.14 -6.24 -1.02
C ASP A 87 16.13 -6.10 -2.55
N SER A 88 17.26 -5.68 -3.12
CA SER A 88 17.40 -5.55 -4.58
C SER A 88 17.12 -6.89 -5.28
N GLY A 89 16.20 -6.88 -6.23
CA GLY A 89 15.78 -8.06 -6.98
C GLY A 89 14.62 -8.86 -6.38
N GLU A 90 14.14 -8.52 -5.17
CA GLU A 90 12.95 -9.16 -4.59
C GLU A 90 11.64 -8.54 -5.10
N SER A 91 10.58 -9.36 -5.17
CA SER A 91 9.25 -8.92 -5.58
C SER A 91 8.24 -8.99 -4.43
N ALA A 92 7.21 -8.14 -4.48
CA ALA A 92 6.12 -8.15 -3.52
C ALA A 92 5.44 -9.54 -3.41
N ALA A 93 5.25 -10.21 -4.56
CA ALA A 93 4.64 -11.54 -4.62
C ALA A 93 5.54 -12.60 -3.97
N THR A 94 6.84 -12.55 -4.25
CA THR A 94 7.82 -13.47 -3.65
C THR A 94 7.87 -13.27 -2.13
N LEU A 95 7.94 -12.03 -1.65
CA LEU A 95 8.00 -11.72 -0.22
C LEU A 95 6.72 -12.12 0.52
N SER A 96 5.55 -11.94 -0.10
CA SER A 96 4.26 -12.29 0.51
C SER A 96 4.08 -13.79 0.75
N GLY A 97 4.82 -14.64 0.01
CA GLY A 97 4.83 -16.10 0.17
C GLY A 97 6.14 -16.66 0.75
N LYS A 98 7.15 -15.82 1.01
CA LYS A 98 8.50 -16.25 1.41
C LYS A 98 8.52 -16.90 2.79
N PHE A 99 7.67 -16.41 3.70
CA PHE A 99 7.61 -16.88 5.07
C PHE A 99 6.27 -17.60 5.36
N PRO A 100 6.29 -18.70 6.13
CA PRO A 100 5.07 -19.41 6.50
C PRO A 100 4.18 -18.53 7.40
N GLY A 101 2.86 -18.74 7.32
CA GLY A 101 1.87 -18.07 8.18
C GLY A 101 0.96 -17.08 7.48
N SER A 102 1.23 -16.72 6.21
CA SER A 102 0.30 -15.90 5.43
C SER A 102 -1.01 -16.66 5.14
N THR A 103 -2.13 -16.11 5.62
CA THR A 103 -3.48 -16.64 5.36
C THR A 103 -4.15 -16.01 4.15
N LEU A 104 -3.53 -14.99 3.54
CA LEU A 104 -4.14 -14.20 2.47
C LEU A 104 -4.48 -15.07 1.25
N GLY A 105 -3.53 -15.88 0.76
CA GLY A 105 -3.70 -16.68 -0.46
C GLY A 105 -4.99 -17.51 -0.49
N PRO A 106 -5.26 -18.35 0.53
CA PRO A 106 -6.50 -19.13 0.65
C PRO A 106 -7.80 -18.30 0.69
N THR A 107 -7.74 -17.04 1.13
CA THR A 107 -8.91 -16.14 1.24
C THR A 107 -9.19 -15.35 -0.05
N LEU A 108 -8.35 -15.45 -1.08
CA LEU A 108 -8.57 -14.75 -2.35
C LEU A 108 -9.68 -15.41 -3.17
N ALA A 109 -10.53 -14.58 -3.76
CA ALA A 109 -11.46 -15.00 -4.81
C ALA A 109 -10.69 -15.27 -6.12
N PRO A 110 -11.30 -15.99 -7.10
CA PRO A 110 -10.73 -16.09 -8.43
C PRO A 110 -10.41 -14.68 -8.98
N PRO A 111 -9.22 -14.48 -9.57
CA PRO A 111 -8.82 -13.17 -10.05
C PRO A 111 -9.70 -12.69 -11.20
N VAL A 112 -9.97 -11.40 -11.24
CA VAL A 112 -10.58 -10.77 -12.43
C VAL A 112 -9.46 -10.48 -13.42
N LEU A 113 -9.57 -11.06 -14.63
CA LEU A 113 -8.61 -10.83 -15.70
C LEU A 113 -8.91 -9.49 -16.38
N LEU A 114 -7.89 -8.67 -16.56
CA LEU A 114 -8.03 -7.36 -17.21
C LEU A 114 -7.80 -7.49 -18.72
N ALA A 115 -8.54 -6.69 -19.50
CA ALA A 115 -8.52 -6.74 -20.97
C ALA A 115 -7.12 -6.48 -21.56
N GLU A 116 -6.35 -5.60 -20.93
CA GLU A 116 -4.99 -5.24 -21.36
C GLU A 116 -3.91 -6.11 -20.70
N GLY A 117 -4.31 -7.19 -20.03
CA GLY A 117 -3.42 -8.03 -19.23
C GLY A 117 -3.34 -7.57 -17.77
N GLY A 118 -2.86 -8.47 -16.91
CA GLY A 118 -2.89 -8.29 -15.45
C GLY A 118 -4.12 -8.89 -14.80
N LYS A 119 -4.18 -8.80 -13.47
CA LYS A 119 -5.20 -9.43 -12.63
C LYS A 119 -5.56 -8.54 -11.46
N ASP A 120 -6.85 -8.30 -11.26
CA ASP A 120 -7.36 -7.75 -10.01
C ASP A 120 -7.63 -8.88 -9.02
N LEU A 121 -7.12 -8.70 -7.80
CA LEU A 121 -7.32 -9.62 -6.69
C LEU A 121 -8.38 -9.06 -5.76
N TYR A 122 -9.22 -9.96 -5.25
CA TYR A 122 -10.23 -9.65 -4.25
C TYR A 122 -10.13 -10.66 -3.12
N ILE A 123 -10.31 -10.20 -1.88
CA ILE A 123 -10.54 -11.10 -0.75
C ILE A 123 -12.01 -11.54 -0.81
N LYS A 124 -12.28 -12.82 -0.60
CA LYS A 124 -13.64 -13.37 -0.53
C LYS A 124 -14.45 -12.58 0.50
N GLN A 125 -15.66 -12.16 0.12
CA GLN A 125 -16.49 -11.32 0.98
C GLN A 125 -16.73 -11.90 2.40
N PRO A 126 -16.98 -13.22 2.57
CA PRO A 126 -17.13 -13.81 3.91
C PRO A 126 -15.87 -13.74 4.77
N ASP A 127 -14.69 -13.70 4.15
CA ASP A 127 -13.39 -13.75 4.82
C ASP A 127 -12.79 -12.34 5.03
N PHE A 128 -13.31 -11.32 4.32
CA PHE A 128 -12.74 -9.97 4.26
C PHE A 128 -12.48 -9.37 5.64
N HIS A 129 -13.47 -9.40 6.53
CA HIS A 129 -13.34 -8.79 7.86
C HIS A 129 -12.20 -9.45 8.65
N ALA A 130 -12.20 -10.78 8.75
CA ALA A 130 -11.16 -11.50 9.48
C ALA A 130 -9.76 -11.36 8.85
N GLN A 131 -9.68 -11.25 7.53
CA GLN A 131 -8.40 -11.19 6.82
C GLN A 131 -7.79 -9.79 6.77
N PHE A 132 -8.61 -8.74 6.67
CA PHE A 132 -8.13 -7.38 6.36
C PHE A 132 -8.48 -6.35 7.42
N ALA A 133 -9.55 -6.56 8.20
CA ALA A 133 -10.11 -5.55 9.10
C ALA A 133 -10.47 -6.15 10.47
N ALA A 134 -9.69 -7.13 10.93
CA ALA A 134 -9.98 -7.94 12.13
C ALA A 134 -10.03 -7.10 13.42
N ASP A 135 -9.35 -5.95 13.42
CA ASP A 135 -9.31 -4.98 14.51
C ASP A 135 -10.45 -3.96 14.46
N THR A 136 -11.28 -3.99 13.41
CA THR A 136 -12.47 -3.13 13.29
C THR A 136 -13.71 -3.82 13.84
N CYS A 137 -14.67 -3.04 14.35
CA CYS A 137 -15.96 -3.59 14.74
C CYS A 137 -16.66 -4.22 13.53
N LEU A 138 -17.34 -5.35 13.74
CA LEU A 138 -18.19 -5.94 12.71
C LEU A 138 -19.22 -4.89 12.24
N PRO A 139 -19.45 -4.77 10.92
CA PRO A 139 -20.50 -3.88 10.44
C PRO A 139 -21.82 -4.30 11.08
N HIS A 140 -22.50 -3.35 11.74
CA HIS A 140 -23.86 -3.59 12.20
C HIS A 140 -24.69 -4.02 10.99
N ARG A 141 -25.20 -5.26 11.03
CA ARG A 141 -26.21 -5.71 10.08
C ARG A 141 -27.41 -4.79 10.25
N ARG A 142 -27.54 -3.79 9.36
CA ARG A 142 -28.82 -3.10 9.17
C ARG A 142 -29.80 -4.18 8.72
N ARG A 143 -30.74 -4.49 9.62
CA ARG A 143 -31.93 -5.27 9.30
C ARG A 143 -32.83 -4.45 8.38
#